data_AF-A0A7J9YH79-F1
#
_entry.id   AF-A0A7J9YH79-F1
#
_cell.length_a   1.000
_cell.length_b   1.000
_cell.length_c   1.000
_cell.angle_alpha   90.00
_cell.angle_beta   90.00
_cell.angle_gamma   90.00
#
_symmetry.space_group_name_H-M   'P 1'
#
loop_
_entity.id
_entity.type
_entity.pdbx_description
1 polymer ?
#
loop_
_entity_poly.entity_id
_entity_poly.type
_entity_poly.pdbx_seq_one_letter_code
_entity_poly.pdbx_strand_id
1 'polypeptide(L)'
;MDDAASEAVALTSELIQIDSTNTGDPETLVGEREAAEYVAAKLTEVGYEITYVESGGENRHNVIARLPGADPSRGALLIHGHLDVVPADPSEWSVHPFSGVIQDGYVWGRGAVDMKDMLGMTLALARHYKRNGIVPPRDLIFAFVADEEAGGTYGARWLVENRPELFEGATEAISEVGGFSIHLSQDVRAYLIETAEKGIRWMKLRVRGTAGHGSMINHDNAVTKLADAVSRLGNHQFPLVMTDTVREFFAGVAELTGHEFPEHDLDGAVAKLGPIARVVGATLRDTATPTMLNAGYKGNVIPSVAEATVDCRILPGRMAAFNEELDDILGPEIEREWLELPPVETTFDGAIVDAMNAAVLAEDPEAHTLPYMLSGGTDAKHFQRLGIRNFGFCPLRLPPDLDFSALFHGADERVPVEALRFGTRVLDRFLRSC
;
A
#
# COMPACT_ATOMS: atom_id res chain seq x y z
N MET A 1 2.40 -12.06 -26.52
CA MET A 1 1.81 -11.70 -25.22
C MET A 1 1.72 -12.90 -24.29
N ASP A 2 1.31 -14.09 -24.77
CA ASP A 2 1.27 -15.33 -23.98
C ASP A 2 2.60 -15.70 -23.30
N ASP A 3 3.74 -15.35 -23.91
CA ASP A 3 5.07 -15.52 -23.32
C ASP A 3 5.25 -14.66 -22.05
N ALA A 4 4.98 -13.35 -22.13
CA ALA A 4 5.11 -12.43 -21.00
C ALA A 4 4.12 -12.76 -19.86
N ALA A 5 2.88 -13.12 -20.20
CA ALA A 5 1.88 -13.50 -19.19
C ALA A 5 2.24 -14.81 -18.47
N SER A 6 2.88 -15.76 -19.17
CA SER A 6 3.39 -16.98 -18.54
C SER A 6 4.65 -16.72 -17.71
N GLU A 7 5.53 -15.85 -18.22
CA GLU A 7 6.74 -15.41 -17.53
C GLU A 7 6.40 -14.66 -16.23
N ALA A 8 5.36 -13.81 -16.22
CA ALA A 8 4.91 -13.12 -15.01
C ALA A 8 4.59 -14.09 -13.87
N VAL A 9 3.87 -15.18 -14.15
CA VAL A 9 3.55 -16.22 -13.16
C VAL A 9 4.82 -16.87 -12.60
N ALA A 10 5.78 -17.19 -13.47
CA ALA A 10 7.05 -17.78 -13.05
C ALA A 10 7.90 -16.80 -12.23
N LEU A 11 7.99 -15.54 -12.66
CA LEU A 11 8.74 -14.50 -11.94
C LEU A 11 8.13 -14.19 -10.57
N THR A 12 6.81 -14.12 -10.45
CA THR A 12 6.13 -13.98 -9.15
C THR A 12 6.45 -15.17 -8.25
N SER A 13 6.35 -16.40 -8.76
CA SER A 13 6.71 -17.62 -8.02
C SER A 13 8.17 -17.65 -7.57
N GLU A 14 9.11 -17.26 -8.44
CA GLU A 14 10.54 -17.19 -8.15
C GLU A 14 10.85 -16.09 -7.12
N LEU A 15 10.23 -14.92 -7.22
CA LEU A 15 10.38 -13.84 -6.23
C LEU A 15 9.86 -14.25 -4.85
N ILE A 16 8.73 -14.98 -4.77
CA ILE A 16 8.17 -15.46 -3.49
C ILE A 16 9.12 -16.45 -2.79
N GLN A 17 9.90 -17.23 -3.55
CA GLN A 17 10.88 -18.15 -2.99
C GLN A 17 12.05 -17.44 -2.28
N ILE A 18 12.26 -16.16 -2.58
CA ILE A 18 13.23 -15.31 -1.89
C ILE A 18 12.54 -14.74 -0.66
N ASP A 19 12.93 -15.20 0.52
CA ASP A 19 12.47 -14.64 1.80
C ASP A 19 13.07 -13.25 2.00
N SER A 20 12.31 -12.23 1.60
CA SER A 20 12.66 -10.81 1.71
C SER A 20 12.01 -10.14 2.93
N THR A 21 11.81 -10.88 4.03
CA THR A 21 11.10 -10.38 5.21
C THR A 21 11.73 -9.12 5.80
N ASN A 22 10.88 -8.09 5.98
CA ASN A 22 11.21 -6.84 6.66
C ASN A 22 10.37 -6.68 7.94
N THR A 23 11.04 -6.71 9.09
CA THR A 23 10.43 -6.52 10.42
C THR A 23 10.46 -5.07 10.90
N GLY A 24 11.14 -4.19 10.16
CA GLY A 24 11.51 -2.84 10.60
C GLY A 24 12.71 -2.77 11.55
N ASP A 25 13.29 -3.92 11.94
CA ASP A 25 14.52 -3.98 12.73
C ASP A 25 15.68 -4.49 11.84
N PRO A 26 16.72 -3.66 11.59
CA PRO A 26 17.89 -4.03 10.80
C PRO A 26 18.54 -5.38 11.15
N GLU A 27 18.47 -5.82 12.41
CA GLU A 27 19.07 -7.07 12.86
C GLU A 27 18.29 -8.32 12.43
N THR A 28 17.04 -8.17 11.98
CA THR A 28 16.13 -9.29 11.68
C THR A 28 15.60 -9.29 10.24
N LEU A 29 16.15 -8.42 9.39
CA LEU A 29 15.89 -8.38 7.96
C LEU A 29 16.56 -9.53 7.24
N VAL A 30 15.91 -10.07 6.21
CA VAL A 30 16.47 -11.14 5.38
C VAL A 30 16.16 -10.91 3.90
N GLY A 31 17.05 -11.40 3.02
CA GLY A 31 16.84 -11.64 1.58
C GLY A 31 16.42 -10.49 0.66
N GLU A 32 16.19 -9.26 1.14
CA GLU A 32 15.82 -8.13 0.27
C GLU A 32 16.92 -7.82 -0.78
N ARG A 33 18.19 -7.91 -0.38
CA ARG A 33 19.33 -7.85 -1.31
C ARG A 33 19.26 -8.94 -2.38
N GLU A 34 18.93 -10.18 -2.00
CA GLU A 34 18.83 -11.30 -2.94
C GLU A 34 17.70 -11.07 -3.95
N ALA A 35 16.57 -10.51 -3.51
CA ALA A 35 15.47 -10.11 -4.39
C ALA A 35 15.90 -9.01 -5.37
N ALA A 36 16.63 -7.99 -4.90
CA ALA A 36 17.18 -6.94 -5.76
C ALA A 36 18.18 -7.49 -6.78
N GLU A 37 19.12 -8.36 -6.35
CA GLU A 37 20.09 -9.00 -7.24
C GLU A 37 19.40 -9.89 -8.29
N TYR A 38 18.34 -10.60 -7.91
CA TYR A 38 17.51 -11.39 -8.82
C TYR A 38 16.85 -10.49 -9.90
N VAL A 39 16.20 -9.41 -9.51
CA VAL A 39 15.58 -8.45 -10.45
C VAL A 39 16.62 -7.84 -11.38
N ALA A 40 17.75 -7.40 -10.81
CA ALA A 40 18.89 -6.86 -11.55
C ALA A 40 19.37 -7.85 -12.63
N ALA A 41 19.59 -9.12 -12.25
CA ALA A 41 20.00 -10.17 -13.17
C ALA A 41 18.99 -10.36 -14.30
N LYS A 42 17.69 -10.47 -13.98
CA LYS A 42 16.62 -10.64 -14.98
C LYS A 42 16.51 -9.44 -15.93
N LEU A 43 16.75 -8.21 -15.49
CA LEU A 43 16.79 -7.05 -16.39
C LEU A 43 18.06 -7.03 -17.26
N THR A 44 19.22 -7.34 -16.69
CA THR A 44 20.49 -7.39 -17.42
C THR A 44 20.51 -8.49 -18.48
N GLU A 45 19.88 -9.65 -18.22
CA GLU A 45 19.75 -10.77 -19.18
C GLU A 45 19.18 -10.35 -20.54
N VAL A 46 18.26 -9.37 -20.55
CA VAL A 46 17.63 -8.85 -21.78
C VAL A 46 18.30 -7.57 -22.29
N GLY A 47 19.38 -7.13 -21.65
CA GLY A 47 20.21 -6.01 -22.09
C GLY A 47 19.80 -4.63 -21.54
N TYR A 48 19.10 -4.55 -20.41
CA TYR A 48 18.97 -3.28 -19.70
C TYR A 48 20.30 -2.84 -19.08
N GLU A 49 20.61 -1.55 -19.22
CA GLU A 49 21.53 -0.89 -18.32
C GLU A 49 20.75 -0.51 -17.06
N ILE A 50 21.11 -1.12 -15.94
CA ILE A 50 20.44 -0.90 -14.65
C ILE A 50 21.24 0.09 -13.81
N THR A 51 20.53 0.89 -13.02
CA THR A 51 21.10 1.60 -11.88
C THR A 51 20.78 0.82 -10.63
N TYR A 52 21.81 0.19 -10.06
CA TYR A 52 21.72 -0.54 -8.80
C TYR A 52 22.18 0.38 -7.67
N VAL A 53 21.33 0.61 -6.67
CA VAL A 53 21.55 1.59 -5.61
C VAL A 53 21.39 0.92 -4.25
N GLU A 54 22.50 0.78 -3.52
CA GLU A 54 22.47 0.54 -2.08
C GLU A 54 22.22 1.88 -1.39
N SER A 55 21.15 1.95 -0.59
CA SER A 55 20.88 3.14 0.21
C SER A 55 21.71 3.14 1.50
N GLY A 56 21.49 4.11 2.39
CA GLY A 56 22.26 4.21 3.64
C GLY A 56 22.03 3.08 4.66
N GLY A 57 21.11 2.14 4.40
CA GLY A 57 20.81 1.00 5.28
C GLY A 57 21.54 -0.28 4.83
N GLU A 58 21.99 -1.10 5.78
CA GLU A 58 22.66 -2.37 5.46
C GLU A 58 21.72 -3.28 4.67
N ASN A 59 22.20 -3.77 3.51
CA ASN A 59 21.45 -4.64 2.60
C ASN A 59 20.19 -4.04 1.95
N ARG A 60 19.98 -2.71 2.03
CA ARG A 60 18.83 -2.02 1.43
C ARG A 60 19.11 -1.62 -0.01
N HIS A 61 18.68 -2.46 -0.95
CA HIS A 61 19.04 -2.34 -2.36
C HIS A 61 17.84 -2.02 -3.24
N ASN A 62 18.07 -1.13 -4.20
CA ASN A 62 17.06 -0.65 -5.14
C ASN A 62 17.56 -0.84 -6.58
N VAL A 63 16.68 -1.23 -7.48
CA VAL A 63 16.99 -1.46 -8.90
C VAL A 63 16.14 -0.54 -9.75
N ILE A 64 16.78 0.32 -10.54
CA ILE A 64 16.11 1.24 -11.45
C ILE A 64 16.53 0.93 -12.87
N ALA A 65 15.58 0.85 -13.79
CA ALA A 65 15.83 0.74 -15.23
C ALA A 65 14.91 1.69 -16.00
N ARG A 66 15.46 2.38 -17.01
CA ARG A 66 14.66 3.25 -17.89
C ARG A 66 14.59 2.66 -19.30
N LEU A 67 13.40 2.64 -19.88
CA LEU A 67 13.16 2.32 -21.28
C LEU A 67 12.74 3.59 -22.02
N PRO A 68 13.55 4.10 -22.95
CA PRO A 68 13.20 5.28 -23.75
C PRO A 68 11.94 5.03 -24.59
N GLY A 69 11.03 6.01 -24.58
CA GLY A 69 9.83 6.01 -25.41
C GLY A 69 10.01 6.74 -26.74
N ALA A 70 8.94 6.74 -27.53
CA ALA A 70 8.88 7.41 -28.81
C ALA A 70 8.82 8.95 -28.69
N ASP A 71 8.20 9.47 -27.63
CA ASP A 71 8.04 10.90 -27.38
C ASP A 71 8.31 11.26 -25.90
N PRO A 72 9.54 11.69 -25.57
CA PRO A 72 9.89 12.13 -24.22
C PRO A 72 9.12 13.37 -23.74
N SER A 73 8.48 14.15 -24.63
CA SER A 73 7.72 15.35 -24.24
C SER A 73 6.41 15.03 -23.52
N ARG A 74 5.97 13.76 -23.56
CA ARG A 74 4.80 13.25 -22.83
C ARG A 74 5.02 13.05 -21.33
N GLY A 75 6.25 13.28 -20.83
CA GLY A 75 6.66 12.91 -19.48
C GLY A 75 6.94 11.41 -19.37
N ALA A 76 7.72 10.99 -18.39
CA ALA A 76 7.99 9.57 -18.11
C ALA A 76 6.92 8.99 -17.19
N LEU A 77 6.55 7.72 -17.37
CA LEU A 77 5.69 6.98 -16.45
C LEU A 77 6.58 6.17 -15.53
N LEU A 78 6.43 6.36 -14.22
CA LEU A 78 7.07 5.53 -13.21
C LEU A 78 6.20 4.30 -12.92
N ILE A 79 6.79 3.11 -12.99
CA ILE A 79 6.20 1.87 -12.51
C ILE A 79 7.07 1.42 -11.35
N HIS A 80 6.54 1.51 -10.14
CA HIS A 80 7.30 1.18 -8.93
C HIS A 80 6.66 0.09 -8.09
N GLY A 81 7.50 -0.62 -7.34
CA GLY A 81 7.05 -1.57 -6.33
C GLY A 81 8.18 -1.99 -5.39
N HIS A 82 7.80 -2.44 -4.20
CA HIS A 82 8.73 -2.86 -3.15
C HIS A 82 9.05 -4.36 -3.21
N LEU A 83 10.25 -4.70 -2.75
CA LEU A 83 10.81 -6.06 -2.80
C LEU A 83 10.64 -6.82 -1.50
N ASP A 84 10.51 -6.11 -0.39
CA ASP A 84 10.29 -6.69 0.93
C ASP A 84 8.87 -7.23 1.10
N VAL A 85 8.69 -7.94 2.21
CA VAL A 85 7.39 -8.45 2.64
C VAL A 85 7.29 -8.42 4.15
N VAL A 86 6.09 -8.31 4.71
CA VAL A 86 5.90 -8.53 6.15
C VAL A 86 6.26 -9.95 6.61
N PRO A 87 6.57 -10.16 7.91
CA PRO A 87 6.81 -11.48 8.47
C PRO A 87 5.67 -12.49 8.23
N ALA A 88 6.04 -13.76 8.15
CA ALA A 88 5.10 -14.88 8.04
C ALA A 88 5.56 -16.05 8.93
N ASP A 89 4.69 -16.51 9.84
CA ASP A 89 4.94 -17.70 10.65
C ASP A 89 4.52 -18.96 9.86
N PRO A 90 5.45 -19.85 9.44
CA PRO A 90 5.09 -21.05 8.68
C PRO A 90 4.09 -21.98 9.38
N SER A 91 3.95 -21.90 10.71
CA SER A 91 3.00 -22.71 11.47
C SER A 91 1.54 -22.27 11.32
N GLU A 92 1.30 -21.04 10.87
CA GLU A 92 -0.03 -20.50 10.59
C GLU A 92 -0.47 -20.73 9.14
N TRP A 93 0.39 -21.33 8.30
CA TRP A 93 0.16 -21.46 6.87
C TRP A 93 -0.11 -22.91 6.46
N SER A 94 -1.10 -23.07 5.58
CA SER A 94 -1.40 -24.34 4.90
C SER A 94 -0.32 -24.73 3.90
N VAL A 95 0.37 -23.73 3.33
CA VAL A 95 1.46 -23.88 2.37
C VAL A 95 2.62 -23.00 2.82
N HIS A 96 3.84 -23.52 2.84
CA HIS A 96 4.99 -22.75 3.35
C HIS A 96 5.06 -21.35 2.69
N PRO A 97 5.19 -20.26 3.49
CA PRO A 97 5.02 -18.89 3.00
C PRO A 97 6.01 -18.50 1.90
N PHE A 98 7.21 -19.08 1.91
CA PHE A 98 8.24 -18.82 0.88
C PHE A 98 8.39 -19.98 -0.11
N SER A 99 7.32 -20.73 -0.36
CA SER A 99 7.38 -21.85 -1.33
C SER A 99 7.26 -21.39 -2.79
N GLY A 100 6.53 -20.31 -3.05
CA GLY A 100 6.19 -19.87 -4.41
C GLY A 100 5.42 -20.92 -5.21
N VAL A 101 4.85 -21.95 -4.56
CA VAL A 101 4.30 -23.12 -5.26
C VAL A 101 3.08 -22.73 -6.08
N ILE A 102 3.01 -23.25 -7.30
CA ILE A 102 1.84 -23.10 -8.17
C ILE A 102 0.96 -24.34 -8.00
N GLN A 103 -0.17 -24.19 -7.30
CA GLN A 103 -1.12 -25.27 -7.09
C GLN A 103 -2.55 -24.74 -7.00
N ASP A 104 -3.51 -25.58 -7.42
CA ASP A 104 -4.95 -25.28 -7.40
C ASP A 104 -5.35 -23.99 -8.12
N GLY A 105 -4.57 -23.58 -9.12
CA GLY A 105 -4.81 -22.35 -9.89
C GLY A 105 -4.28 -21.07 -9.25
N TYR A 106 -3.48 -21.17 -8.18
CA TYR A 106 -2.88 -20.04 -7.49
C TYR A 106 -1.35 -20.16 -7.44
N VAL A 107 -0.68 -19.01 -7.35
CA VAL A 107 0.70 -18.90 -6.84
C VAL A 107 0.61 -18.61 -5.35
N TRP A 108 1.17 -19.48 -4.52
CA TRP A 108 1.08 -19.40 -3.06
C TRP A 108 2.34 -18.80 -2.44
N GLY A 109 2.14 -17.93 -1.46
CA GLY A 109 3.18 -17.48 -0.55
C GLY A 109 3.06 -16.02 -0.16
N ARG A 110 3.87 -15.64 0.84
CA ARG A 110 3.97 -14.26 1.32
C ARG A 110 4.50 -13.37 0.21
N GLY A 111 3.77 -12.28 -0.03
CA GLY A 111 3.99 -11.34 -1.11
C GLY A 111 3.35 -11.73 -2.44
N ALA A 112 2.55 -12.80 -2.49
CA ALA A 112 1.76 -13.11 -3.67
C ALA A 112 0.74 -12.00 -4.03
N VAL A 113 0.31 -11.19 -3.07
CA VAL A 113 -0.60 -10.04 -3.20
C VAL A 113 0.13 -8.74 -2.89
N ASP A 114 1.07 -8.75 -1.93
CA ASP A 114 1.77 -7.55 -1.47
C ASP A 114 3.31 -7.73 -1.45
N MET A 115 4.00 -7.43 -2.55
CA MET A 115 3.45 -7.04 -3.86
C MET A 115 4.15 -7.72 -5.05
N LYS A 116 4.63 -8.96 -4.86
CA LYS A 116 5.39 -9.72 -5.86
C LYS A 116 4.56 -10.14 -7.07
N ASP A 117 3.24 -10.07 -7.02
CA ASP A 117 2.38 -10.12 -8.21
C ASP A 117 2.67 -8.98 -9.17
N MET A 118 2.58 -7.74 -8.70
CA MET A 118 2.84 -6.54 -9.48
C MET A 118 4.30 -6.48 -9.94
N LEU A 119 5.25 -6.89 -9.08
CA LEU A 119 6.65 -7.01 -9.48
C LEU A 119 6.85 -8.03 -10.60
N GLY A 120 6.24 -9.21 -10.50
CA GLY A 120 6.36 -10.27 -11.50
C GLY A 120 5.77 -9.84 -12.85
N MET A 121 4.60 -9.20 -12.85
CA MET A 121 3.99 -8.63 -14.05
C MET A 121 4.84 -7.51 -14.66
N THR A 122 5.32 -6.58 -13.85
CA THR A 122 6.16 -5.45 -14.28
C THR A 122 7.49 -5.94 -14.87
N LEU A 123 8.16 -6.87 -14.19
CA LEU A 123 9.43 -7.42 -14.63
C LEU A 123 9.29 -8.23 -15.93
N ALA A 124 8.20 -9.01 -16.07
CA ALA A 124 7.90 -9.72 -17.30
C ALA A 124 7.72 -8.76 -18.48
N LEU A 125 7.00 -7.65 -18.29
CA LEU A 125 6.76 -6.66 -19.33
C LEU A 125 8.00 -5.85 -19.69
N ALA A 126 8.79 -5.41 -18.72
CA ALA A 126 10.08 -4.79 -18.96
C ALA A 126 10.97 -5.70 -19.83
N ARG A 127 11.08 -6.98 -19.44
CA ARG A 127 11.83 -7.99 -20.21
C ARG A 127 11.25 -8.21 -21.60
N HIS A 128 9.94 -8.31 -21.72
CA HIS A 128 9.25 -8.47 -22.99
C HIS A 128 9.57 -7.31 -23.94
N TYR A 129 9.51 -6.07 -23.44
CA TYR A 129 9.71 -4.88 -24.26
C TYR A 129 11.14 -4.78 -24.77
N LYS A 130 12.12 -4.95 -23.88
CA LYS A 130 13.52 -4.89 -24.25
C LYS A 130 13.92 -5.99 -25.22
N ARG A 131 13.53 -7.24 -24.95
CA ARG A 131 13.85 -8.40 -25.80
C ARG A 131 13.26 -8.31 -27.20
N ASN A 132 12.09 -7.68 -27.35
CA ASN A 132 11.40 -7.56 -28.64
C ASN A 132 11.57 -6.18 -29.30
N GLY A 133 12.38 -5.29 -28.73
CA GLY A 133 12.58 -3.93 -29.26
C GLY A 133 11.29 -3.10 -29.32
N ILE A 134 10.37 -3.31 -28.38
CA ILE A 134 9.13 -2.54 -28.29
C ILE A 134 9.45 -1.16 -27.74
N VAL A 135 9.04 -0.13 -28.48
CA VAL A 135 9.19 1.27 -28.08
C VAL A 135 7.85 1.76 -27.54
N PRO A 136 7.75 2.10 -26.24
CA PRO A 136 6.53 2.64 -25.65
C PRO A 136 6.28 4.08 -26.12
N PRO A 137 5.06 4.61 -25.99
CA PRO A 137 4.75 5.97 -26.45
C PRO A 137 5.50 7.07 -25.70
N ARG A 138 5.88 6.81 -24.45
CA ARG A 138 6.59 7.69 -23.52
C ARG A 138 7.65 6.90 -22.76
N ASP A 139 8.60 7.59 -22.13
CA ASP A 139 9.62 6.94 -21.30
C ASP A 139 8.96 6.14 -20.18
N LEU A 140 9.44 4.91 -19.94
CA LEU A 140 9.04 4.09 -18.80
C LEU A 140 10.22 3.98 -17.83
N ILE A 141 9.96 4.25 -16.55
CA ILE A 141 10.93 4.07 -15.47
C ILE A 141 10.42 2.91 -14.62
N PHE A 142 11.16 1.82 -14.57
CA PHE A 142 10.89 0.69 -13.69
C PHE A 142 11.73 0.84 -12.42
N ALA A 143 11.10 0.90 -11.26
CA ALA A 143 11.77 1.01 -9.97
C ALA A 143 11.33 -0.13 -9.04
N PHE A 144 12.29 -0.94 -8.62
CA PHE A 144 12.11 -2.02 -7.66
C PHE A 144 12.85 -1.60 -6.40
N VAL A 145 12.12 -1.25 -5.35
CA VAL A 145 12.63 -0.53 -4.19
C VAL A 145 12.58 -1.38 -2.92
N ALA A 146 13.33 -0.97 -1.91
CA ALA A 146 13.40 -1.64 -0.62
C ALA A 146 12.48 -0.97 0.42
N ASP A 147 12.31 -1.64 1.55
CA ASP A 147 11.91 -1.06 2.84
C ASP A 147 10.49 -0.48 2.95
N GLU A 148 9.57 -0.74 2.03
CA GLU A 148 8.21 -0.16 2.06
C GLU A 148 7.46 -0.60 3.33
N GLU A 149 7.56 -1.88 3.68
CA GLU A 149 6.86 -2.51 4.81
C GLU A 149 7.33 -1.97 6.17
N ALA A 150 8.40 -1.16 6.18
CA ALA A 150 8.92 -0.42 7.32
C ALA A 150 8.98 1.11 7.10
N GLY A 151 8.22 1.62 6.11
CA GLY A 151 8.00 3.05 5.86
C GLY A 151 8.87 3.69 4.77
N GLY A 152 9.61 2.88 4.00
CA GLY A 152 10.35 3.27 2.79
C GLY A 152 11.56 4.16 3.03
N THR A 153 12.06 4.24 4.28
CA THR A 153 13.13 5.17 4.70
C THR A 153 14.43 4.90 3.98
N TYR A 154 14.73 3.63 3.72
CA TYR A 154 15.91 3.17 2.98
C TYR A 154 15.60 2.77 1.52
N GLY A 155 14.35 2.93 1.08
CA GLY A 155 13.92 2.71 -0.30
C GLY A 155 13.51 4.00 -1.00
N ALA A 156 12.22 4.10 -1.33
CA ALA A 156 11.68 5.22 -2.10
C ALA A 156 11.96 6.58 -1.47
N ARG A 157 11.87 6.72 -0.14
CA ARG A 157 12.21 7.98 0.54
C ARG A 157 13.65 8.38 0.29
N TRP A 158 14.58 7.45 0.51
CA TRP A 158 16.00 7.70 0.33
C TRP A 158 16.30 8.09 -1.12
N LEU A 159 15.72 7.38 -2.08
CA LEU A 159 15.89 7.65 -3.51
C LEU A 159 15.36 9.03 -3.89
N VAL A 160 14.17 9.41 -3.41
CA VAL A 160 13.58 10.74 -3.65
C VAL A 160 14.45 11.85 -3.05
N GLU A 161 15.00 11.64 -1.85
CA GLU A 161 15.81 12.65 -1.15
C GLU A 161 17.25 12.77 -1.68
N ASN A 162 17.86 11.64 -2.10
CA ASN A 162 19.30 11.58 -2.40
C ASN A 162 19.60 11.38 -3.89
N ARG A 163 18.68 10.76 -4.64
CA ARG A 163 18.84 10.42 -6.07
C ARG A 163 17.61 10.85 -6.92
N PRO A 164 17.05 12.06 -6.75
CA PRO A 164 15.85 12.48 -7.46
C PRO A 164 16.03 12.49 -9.00
N GLU A 165 17.27 12.59 -9.49
CA GLU A 165 17.58 12.57 -10.91
C GLU A 165 17.21 11.25 -11.61
N LEU A 166 17.06 10.15 -10.86
CA LEU A 166 16.61 8.86 -11.41
C LEU A 166 15.17 8.93 -11.93
N PHE A 167 14.36 9.81 -11.34
CA PHE A 167 12.94 10.01 -11.66
C PHE A 167 12.70 11.27 -12.48
N GLU A 168 13.75 11.90 -13.01
CA GLU A 168 13.63 13.13 -13.78
C GLU A 168 12.70 12.93 -14.99
N GLY A 169 11.76 13.87 -15.15
CA GLY A 169 10.75 13.85 -16.19
C GLY A 169 9.52 12.99 -15.89
N ALA A 170 9.50 12.24 -14.78
CA ALA A 170 8.31 11.50 -14.37
C ALA A 170 7.17 12.46 -13.98
N THR A 171 5.99 12.25 -14.55
CA THR A 171 4.79 13.07 -14.29
C THR A 171 3.67 12.27 -13.65
N GLU A 172 3.60 10.97 -13.96
CA GLU A 172 2.65 10.02 -13.38
C GLU A 172 3.38 8.75 -12.94
N ALA A 173 2.80 8.04 -11.98
CA ALA A 173 3.25 6.74 -11.50
C ALA A 173 2.10 5.76 -11.35
N ILE A 174 2.39 4.47 -11.56
CA ILE A 174 1.55 3.35 -11.15
C ILE A 174 2.30 2.41 -10.20
N SER A 175 1.59 1.81 -9.24
CA SER A 175 2.16 0.88 -8.26
C SER A 175 1.18 -0.19 -7.79
N GLU A 176 1.50 -0.80 -6.65
CA GLU A 176 0.69 -1.71 -5.87
C GLU A 176 -0.66 -1.14 -5.46
N VAL A 177 -1.51 -2.07 -5.02
CA VAL A 177 -2.87 -1.84 -4.56
C VAL A 177 -3.71 -1.12 -5.64
N GLY A 178 -5.04 -1.28 -5.59
CA GLY A 178 -5.90 -0.91 -6.70
C GLY A 178 -5.62 -1.72 -7.98
N GLY A 179 -6.32 -1.39 -9.06
CA GLY A 179 -6.41 -2.17 -10.28
C GLY A 179 -7.16 -3.49 -10.13
N PHE A 180 -7.29 -4.11 -8.96
CA PHE A 180 -7.99 -5.39 -8.82
C PHE A 180 -9.52 -5.27 -8.90
N SER A 181 -10.16 -6.34 -9.34
CA SER A 181 -11.61 -6.37 -9.54
C SER A 181 -12.37 -6.71 -8.25
N ILE A 182 -13.48 -6.03 -8.03
CA ILE A 182 -14.51 -6.35 -7.04
C ILE A 182 -15.83 -6.68 -7.73
N HIS A 183 -16.72 -7.37 -7.01
CA HIS A 183 -18.09 -7.63 -7.46
C HIS A 183 -19.06 -6.78 -6.61
N LEU A 184 -19.66 -5.76 -7.23
CA LEU A 184 -20.66 -4.90 -6.59
C LEU A 184 -22.05 -5.58 -6.53
N SER A 185 -22.30 -6.51 -7.46
CA SER A 185 -23.43 -7.44 -7.45
C SER A 185 -23.00 -8.72 -8.19
N GLN A 186 -23.91 -9.69 -8.37
CA GLN A 186 -23.61 -10.92 -9.10
C GLN A 186 -23.15 -10.66 -10.55
N ASP A 187 -23.69 -9.62 -11.18
CA ASP A 187 -23.47 -9.32 -12.60
C ASP A 187 -22.64 -8.04 -12.84
N VAL A 188 -22.26 -7.31 -11.77
CA VAL A 188 -21.54 -6.03 -11.87
C VAL A 188 -20.15 -6.16 -11.28
N ARG A 189 -19.14 -6.19 -12.16
CA ARG A 189 -17.72 -6.18 -11.80
C ARG A 189 -17.12 -4.80 -12.03
N ALA A 190 -16.36 -4.32 -11.05
CA ALA A 190 -15.65 -3.04 -11.14
C ALA A 190 -14.18 -3.24 -10.77
N TYR A 191 -13.28 -2.48 -11.38
CA TYR A 191 -11.85 -2.44 -11.09
C TYR A 191 -11.56 -1.15 -10.33
N LEU A 192 -10.93 -1.26 -9.18
CA LEU A 192 -10.71 -0.16 -8.25
C LEU A 192 -9.39 0.53 -8.56
N ILE A 193 -9.37 1.63 -9.31
CA ILE A 193 -8.15 2.39 -9.56
C ILE A 193 -7.90 3.30 -8.36
N GLU A 194 -6.79 3.08 -7.67
CA GLU A 194 -6.51 3.87 -6.48
C GLU A 194 -6.04 5.27 -6.86
N THR A 195 -6.65 6.28 -6.24
CA THR A 195 -6.29 7.69 -6.42
C THR A 195 -5.98 8.39 -5.09
N ALA A 196 -6.17 7.69 -3.96
CA ALA A 196 -5.92 8.27 -2.66
C ALA A 196 -5.50 7.22 -1.63
N GLU A 197 -4.76 7.69 -0.63
CA GLU A 197 -4.35 6.90 0.53
C GLU A 197 -4.51 7.72 1.79
N LYS A 198 -4.90 7.08 2.89
CA LYS A 198 -4.82 7.71 4.21
C LYS A 198 -3.36 7.99 4.58
N GLY A 199 -3.14 9.08 5.31
CA GLY A 199 -1.88 9.35 5.97
C GLY A 199 -1.66 8.38 7.12
N ILE A 200 -0.40 8.01 7.35
CA ILE A 200 0.01 7.12 8.44
C ILE A 200 0.73 7.97 9.47
N ARG A 201 0.28 7.95 10.73
CA ARG A 201 1.00 8.59 11.83
C ARG A 201 1.04 7.66 13.03
N TRP A 202 2.24 7.33 13.47
CA TRP A 202 2.41 6.68 14.76
C TRP A 202 2.66 7.75 15.82
N MET A 203 1.77 7.80 16.79
CA MET A 203 1.84 8.73 17.91
C MET A 203 2.31 7.99 19.15
N LYS A 204 3.47 8.35 19.67
CA LYS A 204 3.90 7.93 21.01
C LYS A 204 3.38 8.94 22.03
N LEU A 205 2.49 8.47 22.89
CA LEU A 205 1.98 9.21 24.04
C LEU A 205 2.92 8.98 25.23
N ARG A 206 3.26 10.06 25.92
CA ARG A 206 4.03 10.00 27.17
C ARG A 206 3.40 10.91 28.20
N VAL A 207 3.25 10.40 29.42
CA VAL A 207 2.82 11.20 30.56
C VAL A 207 3.75 10.99 31.73
N ARG A 208 3.99 12.08 32.48
CA ARG A 208 4.80 12.08 33.69
C ARG A 208 3.91 12.18 34.91
N GLY A 209 4.41 11.64 36.01
CA GLY A 209 3.81 11.76 37.32
C GLY A 209 4.88 11.64 38.40
N THR A 210 4.43 11.66 39.65
CA THR A 210 5.31 11.60 40.81
C THR A 210 5.54 10.13 41.18
N ALA A 211 6.80 9.67 41.11
CA ALA A 211 7.14 8.32 41.58
C ALA A 211 6.96 8.20 43.10
N GLY A 212 6.53 7.03 43.56
CA GLY A 212 6.30 6.82 44.99
C GLY A 212 6.00 5.38 45.38
N HIS A 213 5.90 5.13 46.68
CA HIS A 213 5.43 3.83 47.19
C HIS A 213 3.90 3.75 47.07
N GLY A 214 3.38 2.62 46.58
CA GLY A 214 1.94 2.45 46.30
C GLY A 214 1.01 2.56 47.52
N SER A 215 1.55 2.53 48.74
CA SER A 215 0.78 2.73 49.98
C SER A 215 0.69 4.19 50.44
N MET A 216 1.42 5.11 49.80
CA MET A 216 1.45 6.53 50.19
C MET A 216 0.45 7.33 49.38
N ILE A 217 -0.02 8.45 49.95
CA ILE A 217 -0.92 9.37 49.24
C ILE A 217 -0.18 9.96 48.04
N ASN A 218 -0.71 9.72 46.84
CA ASN A 218 -0.21 10.28 45.59
C ASN A 218 -1.39 10.51 44.64
N HIS A 219 -1.58 11.76 44.24
CA HIS A 219 -2.65 12.17 43.32
C HIS A 219 -2.14 12.43 41.89
N ASP A 220 -0.83 12.29 41.66
CA ASP A 220 -0.13 12.55 40.41
C ASP A 220 0.42 11.23 39.83
N ASN A 221 -0.49 10.35 39.42
CA ASN A 221 -0.15 9.01 38.96
C ASN A 221 -0.13 8.93 37.43
N ALA A 222 1.06 8.72 36.85
CA ALA A 222 1.25 8.60 35.40
C ALA A 222 0.41 7.48 34.77
N VAL A 223 0.23 6.35 35.47
CA VAL A 223 -0.55 5.20 34.96
C VAL A 223 -2.01 5.60 34.77
N THR A 224 -2.61 6.23 35.78
CA THR A 224 -4.04 6.61 35.74
C THR A 224 -4.27 7.70 34.69
N LYS A 225 -3.41 8.72 34.63
CA LYS A 225 -3.50 9.78 33.61
C LYS A 225 -3.44 9.22 32.19
N LEU A 226 -2.50 8.31 31.91
CA LEU A 226 -2.38 7.70 30.59
C LEU A 226 -3.59 6.80 30.29
N ALA A 227 -4.01 5.98 31.25
CA ALA A 227 -5.14 5.08 31.07
C ALA A 227 -6.42 5.84 30.75
N ASP A 228 -6.67 6.98 31.40
CA ASP A 228 -7.82 7.84 31.11
C ASP A 228 -7.73 8.45 29.70
N ALA A 229 -6.55 8.94 29.29
CA ALA A 229 -6.34 9.47 27.94
C ALA A 229 -6.53 8.40 26.85
N VAL A 230 -5.92 7.22 27.03
CA VAL A 230 -6.04 6.07 26.12
C VAL A 230 -7.49 5.58 26.06
N SER A 231 -8.20 5.54 27.19
CA SER A 231 -9.61 5.17 27.24
C SER A 231 -10.50 6.17 26.51
N ARG A 232 -10.29 7.48 26.70
CA ARG A 232 -11.02 8.52 25.93
C ARG A 232 -10.76 8.38 24.44
N LEU A 233 -9.50 8.16 24.04
CA LEU A 233 -9.12 7.98 22.65
C LEU A 233 -9.75 6.73 22.03
N GLY A 234 -9.64 5.58 22.69
CA GLY A 234 -10.19 4.31 22.20
C GLY A 234 -11.72 4.26 22.14
N ASN A 235 -12.40 5.11 22.90
CA ASN A 235 -13.87 5.24 22.86
C ASN A 235 -14.34 6.40 21.96
N HIS A 236 -13.42 7.18 21.38
CA HIS A 236 -13.78 8.30 20.52
C HIS A 236 -14.16 7.81 19.11
N GLN A 237 -15.25 8.37 18.58
CA GLN A 237 -15.65 8.15 17.19
C GLN A 237 -15.45 9.43 16.40
N PHE A 238 -14.41 9.46 15.57
CA PHE A 238 -14.13 10.57 14.65
C PHE A 238 -15.30 10.79 13.68
N PRO A 239 -15.54 12.01 13.19
CA PRO A 239 -16.68 12.33 12.33
C PRO A 239 -16.62 11.64 10.95
N LEU A 240 -17.78 11.43 10.33
CA LEU A 240 -17.88 11.00 8.92
C LEU A 240 -17.43 12.12 8.00
N VAL A 241 -16.59 11.76 7.04
CA VAL A 241 -16.11 12.69 6.02
C VAL A 241 -16.04 11.96 4.70
N MET A 242 -16.78 12.48 3.71
CA MET A 242 -16.62 12.06 2.33
C MET A 242 -15.57 12.94 1.66
N THR A 243 -14.39 12.38 1.42
CA THR A 243 -13.40 12.98 0.51
C THR A 243 -13.93 12.96 -0.92
N ASP A 244 -13.30 13.71 -1.81
CA ASP A 244 -13.71 13.78 -3.22
C ASP A 244 -13.63 12.39 -3.88
N THR A 245 -12.53 11.66 -3.64
CA THR A 245 -12.36 10.27 -4.10
C THR A 245 -13.50 9.35 -3.63
N VAL A 246 -13.88 9.42 -2.35
CA VAL A 246 -14.98 8.60 -1.79
C VAL A 246 -16.33 8.98 -2.38
N ARG A 247 -16.55 10.29 -2.62
CA ARG A 247 -17.79 10.79 -3.23
C ARG A 247 -17.95 10.29 -4.66
N GLU A 248 -16.88 10.33 -5.45
CA GLU A 248 -16.86 9.80 -6.81
C GLU A 248 -17.07 8.27 -6.83
N PHE A 249 -16.42 7.55 -5.91
CA PHE A 249 -16.63 6.10 -5.76
C PHE A 249 -18.10 5.78 -5.49
N PHE A 250 -18.73 6.42 -4.49
CA PHE A 250 -20.14 6.17 -4.18
C PHE A 250 -21.09 6.59 -5.29
N ALA A 251 -20.79 7.67 -6.02
CA ALA A 251 -21.57 8.06 -7.19
C ALA A 251 -21.55 6.97 -8.27
N GLY A 252 -20.36 6.42 -8.56
CA GLY A 252 -20.23 5.32 -9.52
C GLY A 252 -20.91 4.03 -9.04
N VAL A 253 -20.76 3.66 -7.76
CA VAL A 253 -21.49 2.49 -7.22
C VAL A 253 -23.01 2.70 -7.30
N ALA A 254 -23.50 3.90 -7.00
CA ALA A 254 -24.92 4.24 -7.09
C ALA A 254 -25.44 4.12 -8.52
N GLU A 255 -24.69 4.61 -9.51
CA GLU A 255 -25.04 4.48 -10.93
C GLU A 255 -25.11 3.01 -11.38
N LEU A 256 -24.15 2.19 -10.95
CA LEU A 256 -24.03 0.79 -11.37
C LEU A 256 -25.02 -0.16 -10.69
N THR A 257 -25.44 0.16 -9.46
CA THR A 257 -26.20 -0.78 -8.62
C THR A 257 -27.56 -0.24 -8.16
N GLY A 258 -27.79 1.06 -8.29
CA GLY A 258 -28.97 1.74 -7.72
C GLY A 258 -28.93 1.92 -6.20
N HIS A 259 -27.82 1.62 -5.52
CA HIS A 259 -27.68 1.87 -4.08
C HIS A 259 -27.54 3.37 -3.80
N GLU A 260 -28.17 3.82 -2.71
CA GLU A 260 -28.05 5.20 -2.23
C GLU A 260 -27.15 5.28 -0.99
N PHE A 261 -26.35 6.35 -0.92
CA PHE A 261 -25.42 6.63 0.19
C PHE A 261 -25.76 7.98 0.86
N PRO A 262 -26.87 8.06 1.61
CA PRO A 262 -27.27 9.31 2.25
C PRO A 262 -26.31 9.69 3.39
N GLU A 263 -25.94 10.97 3.46
CA GLU A 263 -25.01 11.51 4.48
C GLU A 263 -25.40 11.19 5.93
N HIS A 264 -26.70 11.08 6.21
CA HIS A 264 -27.22 10.84 7.56
C HIS A 264 -27.19 9.37 8.00
N ASP A 265 -26.94 8.42 7.09
CA ASP A 265 -26.87 6.97 7.36
C ASP A 265 -25.80 6.29 6.50
N LEU A 266 -24.61 6.88 6.42
CA LEU A 266 -23.51 6.32 5.63
C LEU A 266 -23.06 4.95 6.14
N ASP A 267 -22.94 4.77 7.46
CA ASP A 267 -22.51 3.49 8.04
C ASP A 267 -23.51 2.36 7.68
N GLY A 268 -24.81 2.65 7.73
CA GLY A 268 -25.86 1.72 7.33
C GLY A 268 -25.91 1.47 5.82
N ALA A 269 -25.62 2.47 4.99
CA ALA A 269 -25.52 2.32 3.54
C ALA A 269 -24.31 1.49 3.12
N VAL A 270 -23.15 1.73 3.73
CA VAL A 270 -21.90 1.00 3.46
C VAL A 270 -22.03 -0.46 3.87
N ALA A 271 -22.69 -0.76 4.99
CA ALA A 271 -22.94 -2.14 5.43
C ALA A 271 -23.71 -2.98 4.39
N LYS A 272 -24.44 -2.36 3.47
CA LYS A 272 -25.17 -3.05 2.38
C LYS A 272 -24.26 -3.48 1.23
N LEU A 273 -23.02 -2.98 1.17
CA LEU A 273 -22.02 -3.35 0.16
C LEU A 273 -21.39 -4.73 0.40
N GLY A 274 -21.83 -5.46 1.44
CA GLY A 274 -21.35 -6.80 1.73
C GLY A 274 -19.85 -6.81 2.10
N PRO A 275 -19.04 -7.72 1.54
CA PRO A 275 -17.61 -7.85 1.89
C PRO A 275 -16.80 -6.55 1.73
N ILE A 276 -17.17 -5.71 0.75
CA ILE A 276 -16.46 -4.46 0.43
C ILE A 276 -16.69 -3.38 1.50
N ALA A 277 -17.74 -3.53 2.33
CA ALA A 277 -18.07 -2.59 3.40
C ALA A 277 -16.91 -2.37 4.38
N ARG A 278 -16.09 -3.41 4.63
CA ARG A 278 -14.93 -3.30 5.54
C ARG A 278 -13.87 -2.36 4.96
N VAL A 279 -13.57 -2.52 3.67
CA VAL A 279 -12.53 -1.75 2.98
C VAL A 279 -13.00 -0.30 2.84
N VAL A 280 -14.23 -0.08 2.38
CA VAL A 280 -14.76 1.28 2.18
C VAL A 280 -15.10 1.97 3.50
N GLY A 281 -15.58 1.25 4.51
CA GLY A 281 -15.89 1.84 5.82
C GLY A 281 -14.66 2.46 6.49
N ALA A 282 -13.47 1.88 6.29
CA ALA A 282 -12.21 2.38 6.83
C ALA A 282 -11.76 3.73 6.23
N THR A 283 -12.37 4.14 5.12
CA THR A 283 -12.02 5.34 4.35
C THR A 283 -12.94 6.54 4.66
N LEU A 284 -13.93 6.37 5.54
CA LEU A 284 -14.93 7.40 5.84
C LEU A 284 -14.61 8.26 7.06
N ARG A 285 -13.60 7.88 7.84
CA ARG A 285 -13.24 8.54 9.10
C ARG A 285 -11.74 8.49 9.33
N ASP A 286 -11.23 9.45 10.09
CA ASP A 286 -9.93 9.29 10.74
C ASP A 286 -10.02 8.16 11.78
N THR A 287 -8.89 7.54 12.09
CA THR A 287 -8.79 6.54 13.17
C THR A 287 -7.58 6.81 14.02
N ALA A 288 -7.67 6.56 15.33
CA ALA A 288 -6.57 6.65 16.27
C ALA A 288 -6.68 5.46 17.24
N THR A 289 -6.00 4.36 16.92
CA THR A 289 -6.14 3.09 17.63
C THR A 289 -4.96 2.87 18.56
N PRO A 290 -5.15 2.80 19.89
CA PRO A 290 -4.07 2.42 20.81
C PRO A 290 -3.60 0.98 20.52
N THR A 291 -2.31 0.80 20.24
CA THR A 291 -1.72 -0.49 19.87
C THR A 291 -0.75 -1.03 20.92
N MET A 292 -0.14 -0.16 21.72
CA MET A 292 0.78 -0.55 22.79
C MET A 292 0.56 0.28 24.05
N LEU A 293 0.72 -0.34 25.21
CA LEU A 293 0.67 0.33 26.52
C LEU A 293 1.79 -0.21 27.41
N ASN A 294 2.65 0.68 27.91
CA ASN A 294 3.77 0.35 28.79
C ASN A 294 3.77 1.23 30.04
N ALA A 295 3.52 0.63 31.20
CA ALA A 295 3.46 1.36 32.47
C ALA A 295 3.78 0.47 33.68
N GLY A 296 4.66 0.98 34.56
CA GLY A 296 5.03 0.30 35.80
C GLY A 296 6.04 -0.84 35.62
N TYR A 297 6.75 -1.16 36.70
CA TYR A 297 7.78 -2.21 36.71
C TYR A 297 7.84 -3.02 38.01
N LYS A 298 7.05 -2.63 39.03
CA LYS A 298 6.97 -3.32 40.32
C LYS A 298 5.65 -3.01 41.01
N GLY A 299 4.97 -4.02 41.56
CA GLY A 299 3.60 -3.88 42.07
C GLY A 299 3.38 -2.92 43.24
N ASN A 300 4.42 -2.53 43.97
CA ASN A 300 4.32 -1.57 45.08
C ASN A 300 4.96 -0.20 44.78
N VAL A 301 5.23 0.10 43.51
CA VAL A 301 5.85 1.34 43.06
C VAL A 301 4.94 2.05 42.06
N ILE A 302 4.64 3.31 42.33
CA ILE A 302 4.02 4.23 41.37
C ILE A 302 5.14 4.71 40.44
N PRO A 303 5.05 4.46 39.12
CA PRO A 303 6.07 4.91 38.17
C PRO A 303 5.97 6.42 37.94
N SER A 304 7.10 7.05 37.61
CA SER A 304 7.15 8.46 37.21
C SER A 304 6.73 8.71 35.76
N VAL A 305 6.65 7.66 34.93
CA VAL A 305 6.34 7.75 33.50
C VAL A 305 5.46 6.57 33.09
N ALA A 306 4.52 6.82 32.19
CA ALA A 306 3.79 5.81 31.43
C ALA A 306 3.79 6.21 29.94
N GLU A 307 3.83 5.21 29.05
CA GLU A 307 3.88 5.43 27.59
C GLU A 307 2.86 4.55 26.86
N ALA A 308 2.33 5.05 25.74
CA ALA A 308 1.48 4.28 24.83
C ALA A 308 1.84 4.60 23.38
N THR A 309 1.58 3.66 22.48
CA THR A 309 1.67 3.88 21.03
C THR A 309 0.28 3.83 20.43
N VAL A 310 -0.01 4.75 19.52
CA VAL A 310 -1.28 4.85 18.80
C VAL A 310 -0.99 4.85 17.29
N ASP A 311 -1.67 3.97 16.55
CA ASP A 311 -1.70 3.99 15.09
C ASP A 311 -2.83 4.90 14.62
N CYS A 312 -2.46 6.00 13.97
CA CYS A 312 -3.39 6.97 13.43
C CYS A 312 -3.43 6.87 11.91
N ARG A 313 -4.65 6.79 11.35
CA ARG A 313 -4.90 6.86 9.89
C ARG A 313 -5.75 8.08 9.60
N ILE A 314 -5.23 8.99 8.78
CA ILE A 314 -5.83 10.31 8.59
C ILE A 314 -6.27 10.49 7.14
N LEU A 315 -7.47 10.98 6.93
CA LEU A 315 -8.00 11.26 5.60
C LEU A 315 -7.27 12.45 4.95
N PRO A 316 -7.14 12.47 3.61
CA PRO A 316 -6.69 13.65 2.88
C PRO A 316 -7.38 14.95 3.35
N GLY A 317 -6.58 16.02 3.52
CA GLY A 317 -7.08 17.33 3.94
C GLY A 317 -7.49 17.49 5.42
N ARG A 318 -7.47 16.43 6.25
CA ARG A 318 -7.98 16.47 7.64
C ARG A 318 -6.96 16.71 8.74
N MET A 319 -5.67 16.86 8.41
CA MET A 319 -4.59 16.94 9.40
C MET A 319 -4.83 17.99 10.52
N ALA A 320 -5.29 19.19 10.16
CA ALA A 320 -5.53 20.26 11.13
C ALA A 320 -6.67 19.89 12.09
N ALA A 321 -7.82 19.45 11.55
CA ALA A 321 -8.99 19.05 12.35
C ALA A 321 -8.66 17.85 13.26
N PHE A 322 -7.92 16.86 12.75
CA PHE A 322 -7.50 15.70 13.52
C PHE A 322 -6.63 16.09 14.73
N ASN A 323 -5.71 17.04 14.55
CA ASN A 323 -4.88 17.52 15.67
C ASN A 323 -5.70 18.27 16.73
N GLU A 324 -6.69 19.08 16.33
CA GLU A 324 -7.62 19.76 17.25
C GLU A 324 -8.46 18.75 18.04
N GLU A 325 -9.01 17.74 17.37
CA GLU A 325 -9.77 16.65 18.01
C GLU A 325 -8.89 15.89 19.01
N LEU A 326 -7.63 15.60 18.67
CA LEU A 326 -6.68 14.96 19.59
C LEU A 326 -6.32 15.83 20.80
N ASP A 327 -6.18 17.14 20.63
CA ASP A 327 -5.91 18.07 21.73
C ASP A 327 -7.02 18.00 22.78
N ASP A 328 -8.28 17.98 22.34
CA ASP A 328 -9.45 17.87 23.21
C ASP A 328 -9.54 16.49 23.89
N ILE A 329 -9.26 15.41 23.16
CA ILE A 329 -9.35 14.03 23.67
C ILE A 329 -8.25 13.74 24.70
N LEU A 330 -7.00 14.12 24.42
CA LEU A 330 -5.85 13.74 25.23
C LEU A 330 -5.63 14.71 26.40
N GLY A 331 -5.90 15.99 26.19
CA GLY A 331 -5.63 17.04 27.17
C GLY A 331 -4.15 17.45 27.25
N PRO A 332 -3.85 18.52 28.00
CA PRO A 332 -2.56 19.22 27.91
C PRO A 332 -1.38 18.53 28.59
N GLU A 333 -1.62 17.51 29.42
CA GLU A 333 -0.57 16.82 30.17
C GLU A 333 0.11 15.69 29.39
N ILE A 334 -0.40 15.34 28.22
CA ILE A 334 0.12 14.24 27.39
C ILE A 334 1.13 14.80 26.39
N GLU A 335 2.40 14.44 26.58
CA GLU A 335 3.47 14.66 25.60
C GLU A 335 3.25 13.73 24.40
N ARG A 336 3.51 14.23 23.19
CA ARG A 336 3.33 13.50 21.92
C ARG A 336 4.60 13.56 21.10
N GLU A 337 5.07 12.39 20.67
CA GLU A 337 6.12 12.24 19.66
C GLU A 337 5.51 11.56 18.43
N TRP A 338 5.89 12.01 17.24
CA TRP A 338 5.28 11.58 15.98
C TRP A 338 6.31 10.97 15.04
N LEU A 339 5.90 9.90 14.36
CA LEU A 339 6.46 9.45 13.10
C LEU A 339 5.35 9.49 12.06
N GLU A 340 5.56 10.15 10.92
CA GLU A 340 4.48 10.41 9.95
C GLU A 340 4.87 10.21 8.49
N LEU A 341 3.90 9.70 7.73
CA LEU A 341 3.87 9.70 6.27
C LEU A 341 2.56 10.37 5.82
N PRO A 342 2.62 11.38 4.93
CA PRO A 342 1.45 12.16 4.55
C PRO A 342 0.41 11.32 3.77
N PRO A 343 -0.87 11.74 3.75
CA PRO A 343 -1.84 11.18 2.81
C PRO A 343 -1.41 11.45 1.37
N VAL A 344 -1.91 10.64 0.44
CA VAL A 344 -1.77 10.84 -1.01
C VAL A 344 -3.18 11.08 -1.56
N GLU A 345 -3.33 12.03 -2.48
CA GLU A 345 -4.57 12.19 -3.24
C GLU A 345 -4.26 12.78 -4.62
N THR A 346 -4.83 12.20 -5.66
CA THR A 346 -4.85 12.72 -7.02
C THR A 346 -6.26 12.62 -7.60
N THR A 347 -6.52 13.35 -8.68
CA THR A 347 -7.81 13.33 -9.38
C THR A 347 -7.96 12.10 -10.25
N PHE A 348 -9.16 11.53 -10.33
CA PHE A 348 -9.50 10.42 -11.23
C PHE A 348 -9.81 10.92 -12.65
N ASP A 349 -8.82 11.54 -13.30
CA ASP A 349 -9.00 12.20 -14.58
C ASP A 349 -7.77 12.17 -15.49
N GLY A 350 -8.00 12.60 -16.73
CA GLY A 350 -6.97 12.80 -17.74
C GLY A 350 -6.58 11.53 -18.49
N ALA A 351 -5.64 11.72 -19.43
CA ALA A 351 -5.28 10.69 -20.41
C ALA A 351 -4.75 9.39 -19.77
N ILE A 352 -4.14 9.47 -18.58
CA ILE A 352 -3.62 8.30 -17.87
C ILE A 352 -4.77 7.40 -17.36
N VAL A 353 -5.82 8.00 -16.79
CA VAL A 353 -7.01 7.29 -16.33
C VAL A 353 -7.80 6.74 -17.52
N ASP A 354 -7.93 7.51 -18.60
CA ASP A 354 -8.55 7.03 -19.84
C ASP A 354 -7.82 5.80 -20.40
N ALA A 355 -6.48 5.79 -20.34
CA ALA A 355 -5.67 4.67 -20.78
C ALA A 355 -5.83 3.43 -19.87
N MET A 356 -5.91 3.60 -18.55
CA MET A 356 -6.20 2.50 -17.62
C MET A 356 -7.58 1.90 -17.90
N ASN A 357 -8.60 2.75 -18.05
CA ASN A 357 -9.97 2.34 -18.35
C ASN A 357 -10.03 1.58 -19.68
N ALA A 358 -9.43 2.12 -20.74
CA ALA A 358 -9.38 1.47 -22.05
C ALA A 358 -8.65 0.11 -22.00
N ALA A 359 -7.57 -0.01 -21.23
CA ALA A 359 -6.82 -1.24 -21.08
C ALA A 359 -7.62 -2.33 -20.35
N VAL A 360 -8.32 -1.97 -19.26
CA VAL A 360 -9.21 -2.89 -18.54
C VAL A 360 -10.35 -3.36 -19.45
N LEU A 361 -11.07 -2.42 -20.08
CA LEU A 361 -12.22 -2.73 -20.94
C LEU A 361 -11.86 -3.56 -22.18
N ALA A 362 -10.60 -3.48 -22.64
CA ALA A 362 -10.14 -4.30 -23.75
C ALA A 362 -9.98 -5.79 -23.38
N GLU A 363 -9.73 -6.11 -22.10
CA GLU A 363 -9.63 -7.48 -21.59
C GLU A 363 -10.91 -7.93 -20.86
N ASP A 364 -11.73 -6.98 -20.41
CA ASP A 364 -12.99 -7.21 -19.69
C ASP A 364 -14.08 -6.19 -20.12
N PRO A 365 -14.73 -6.40 -21.28
CA PRO A 365 -15.61 -5.39 -21.90
C PRO A 365 -16.88 -5.04 -21.10
N GLU A 366 -17.28 -5.89 -20.16
CA GLU A 366 -18.48 -5.70 -19.33
C GLU A 366 -18.14 -5.10 -17.96
N ALA A 367 -16.87 -4.86 -17.67
CA ALA A 367 -16.45 -4.29 -16.41
C ALA A 367 -16.60 -2.77 -16.36
N HIS A 368 -16.48 -2.23 -15.16
CA HIS A 368 -16.39 -0.80 -14.90
C HIS A 368 -15.09 -0.48 -14.17
N THR A 369 -14.74 0.80 -14.12
CA THR A 369 -13.59 1.31 -13.36
C THR A 369 -14.08 2.39 -12.42
N LEU A 370 -13.63 2.34 -11.17
CA LEU A 370 -14.01 3.29 -10.13
C LEU A 370 -12.78 3.81 -9.40
N PRO A 371 -12.75 5.09 -8.97
CA PRO A 371 -11.70 5.57 -8.10
C PRO A 371 -11.78 4.89 -6.74
N TYR A 372 -10.65 4.72 -6.08
CA TYR A 372 -10.54 4.03 -4.81
C TYR A 372 -9.59 4.78 -3.87
N MET A 373 -9.97 4.81 -2.59
CA MET A 373 -9.09 5.28 -1.51
C MET A 373 -8.63 4.10 -0.67
N LEU A 374 -7.33 3.91 -0.57
CA LEU A 374 -6.71 2.94 0.31
C LEU A 374 -6.68 3.44 1.75
N SER A 375 -7.06 2.57 2.70
CA SER A 375 -6.97 2.86 4.14
C SER A 375 -5.54 2.76 4.70
N GLY A 376 -4.68 2.01 4.01
CA GLY A 376 -3.26 1.87 4.27
C GLY A 376 -2.44 2.97 3.60
N GLY A 377 -1.26 2.61 3.10
CA GLY A 377 -0.40 3.52 2.38
C GLY A 377 0.71 2.78 1.66
N THR A 378 1.28 3.41 0.63
CA THR A 378 2.33 2.83 -0.22
C THR A 378 3.52 3.78 -0.35
N ASP A 379 4.53 3.38 -1.12
CA ASP A 379 5.65 4.24 -1.51
C ASP A 379 5.25 5.47 -2.36
N ALA A 380 4.02 5.54 -2.88
CA ALA A 380 3.48 6.74 -3.53
C ALA A 380 3.61 7.99 -2.64
N LYS A 381 3.60 7.81 -1.31
CA LYS A 381 3.81 8.88 -0.32
C LYS A 381 5.14 9.61 -0.47
N HIS A 382 6.16 8.93 -0.98
CA HIS A 382 7.48 9.51 -1.22
C HIS A 382 7.56 10.13 -2.61
N PHE A 383 7.07 9.44 -3.64
CA PHE A 383 7.12 9.93 -5.02
C PHE A 383 6.26 11.16 -5.27
N GLN A 384 5.14 11.35 -4.55
CA GLN A 384 4.36 12.60 -4.63
C GLN A 384 5.17 13.86 -4.29
N ARG A 385 6.27 13.74 -3.51
CA ARG A 385 7.14 14.87 -3.16
C ARG A 385 7.90 15.42 -4.36
N LEU A 386 8.04 14.63 -5.42
CA LEU A 386 8.59 15.04 -6.71
C LEU A 386 7.53 15.69 -7.63
N GLY A 387 6.28 15.83 -7.17
CA GLY A 387 5.17 16.33 -7.97
C GLY A 387 4.56 15.29 -8.93
N ILE A 388 4.89 14.00 -8.74
CA ILE A 388 4.35 12.89 -9.52
C ILE A 388 2.93 12.58 -9.06
N ARG A 389 1.98 12.45 -10.01
CA ARG A 389 0.63 11.91 -9.71
C ARG A 389 0.71 10.40 -9.57
N ASN A 390 0.29 9.85 -8.45
CA ASN A 390 0.40 8.42 -8.17
C ASN A 390 -0.96 7.75 -8.22
N PHE A 391 -0.98 6.55 -8.81
CA PHE A 391 -2.15 5.70 -8.89
C PHE A 391 -1.78 4.27 -8.47
N GLY A 392 -2.63 3.63 -7.67
CA GLY A 392 -2.54 2.19 -7.48
C GLY A 392 -3.24 1.47 -8.64
N PHE A 393 -2.48 0.67 -9.38
CA PHE A 393 -2.96 -0.02 -10.58
C PHE A 393 -2.23 -1.35 -10.76
N CYS A 394 -2.57 -2.33 -9.91
CA CYS A 394 -2.25 -3.74 -10.08
C CYS A 394 -3.47 -4.50 -10.64
N PRO A 395 -3.66 -4.53 -11.98
CA PRO A 395 -4.88 -5.08 -12.56
C PRO A 395 -5.01 -6.58 -12.34
N LEU A 396 -5.94 -7.01 -11.50
CA LEU A 396 -6.19 -8.43 -11.23
C LEU A 396 -7.67 -8.73 -11.39
N ARG A 397 -8.01 -9.67 -12.29
CA ARG A 397 -9.38 -10.19 -12.37
C ARG A 397 -9.55 -11.31 -11.36
N LEU A 398 -10.17 -10.98 -10.23
CA LEU A 398 -10.32 -11.86 -9.07
C LEU A 398 -11.59 -12.72 -9.15
N PRO A 399 -11.54 -13.97 -8.67
CA PRO A 399 -12.74 -14.78 -8.45
C PRO A 399 -13.71 -14.09 -7.47
N PRO A 400 -15.03 -14.18 -7.68
CA PRO A 400 -16.03 -13.50 -6.85
C PRO A 400 -16.08 -14.01 -5.39
N ASP A 401 -15.62 -15.22 -5.14
CA ASP A 401 -15.60 -15.88 -3.83
C ASP A 401 -14.27 -15.71 -3.08
N LEU A 402 -13.28 -15.07 -3.69
CA LEU A 402 -11.99 -14.80 -3.05
C LEU A 402 -12.09 -13.53 -2.19
N ASP A 403 -11.94 -13.67 -0.87
CA ASP A 403 -11.73 -12.53 0.03
C ASP A 403 -10.29 -12.01 -0.10
N PHE A 404 -10.01 -11.34 -1.21
CA PHE A 404 -8.69 -10.82 -1.54
C PHE A 404 -8.19 -9.80 -0.51
N SER A 405 -9.10 -9.01 0.06
CA SER A 405 -8.76 -8.01 1.07
C SER A 405 -8.18 -8.63 2.35
N ALA A 406 -8.61 -9.84 2.70
CA ALA A 406 -8.09 -10.56 3.87
C ALA A 406 -6.71 -11.19 3.64
N LEU A 407 -6.24 -11.26 2.38
CA LEU A 407 -4.94 -11.84 2.06
C LEU A 407 -3.78 -10.86 2.31
N PHE A 408 -4.03 -9.55 2.27
CA PHE A 408 -3.04 -8.54 2.68
C PHE A 408 -2.60 -8.79 4.12
N HIS A 409 -1.30 -9.08 4.28
CA HIS A 409 -0.65 -9.44 5.54
C HIS A 409 -1.22 -10.70 6.23
N GLY A 410 -2.20 -11.37 5.62
CA GLY A 410 -2.84 -12.58 6.14
C GLY A 410 -2.01 -13.84 5.94
N ALA A 411 -2.38 -14.90 6.65
CA ALA A 411 -1.90 -16.25 6.33
C ALA A 411 -2.55 -16.78 5.04
N ASP A 412 -1.92 -17.76 4.40
CA ASP A 412 -2.39 -18.37 3.15
C ASP A 412 -2.56 -17.38 1.99
N GLU A 413 -1.75 -16.31 2.00
CA GLU A 413 -1.65 -15.35 0.90
C GLU A 413 -1.33 -16.07 -0.41
N ARG A 414 -2.07 -15.71 -1.46
CA ARG A 414 -1.99 -16.32 -2.78
C ARG A 414 -2.66 -15.44 -3.82
N VAL A 415 -2.18 -15.53 -5.05
CA VAL A 415 -2.75 -14.82 -6.19
C VAL A 415 -3.20 -15.81 -7.27
N PRO A 416 -4.40 -15.65 -7.86
CA PRO A 416 -4.82 -16.51 -8.96
C PRO A 416 -3.87 -16.40 -10.15
N VAL A 417 -3.45 -17.54 -10.71
CA VAL A 417 -2.59 -17.59 -11.90
C VAL A 417 -3.24 -16.86 -13.08
N GLU A 418 -4.55 -17.02 -13.25
CA GLU A 418 -5.28 -16.32 -14.32
C GLU A 418 -5.41 -14.81 -14.06
N ALA A 419 -5.35 -14.36 -12.80
CA ALA A 419 -5.34 -12.94 -12.48
C ALA A 419 -4.01 -12.30 -12.88
N LEU A 420 -2.87 -12.95 -12.60
CA LEU A 420 -1.54 -12.50 -13.09
C LEU A 420 -1.48 -12.44 -14.61
N ARG A 421 -2.01 -13.46 -15.30
CA ARG A 421 -2.05 -13.49 -16.77
C ARG A 421 -2.93 -12.37 -17.32
N PHE A 422 -4.10 -12.14 -16.73
CA PHE A 422 -4.99 -11.05 -17.08
C PHE A 422 -4.31 -9.69 -16.87
N GLY A 423 -3.74 -9.47 -15.69
CA GLY A 423 -3.07 -8.23 -15.34
C GLY A 423 -1.91 -7.87 -16.24
N THR A 424 -1.10 -8.87 -16.59
CA THR A 424 0.00 -8.68 -17.54
C THR A 424 -0.49 -8.19 -18.91
N ARG A 425 -1.65 -8.67 -19.39
CA ARG A 425 -2.24 -8.20 -20.66
C ARG A 425 -2.81 -6.80 -20.55
N VAL A 426 -3.47 -6.48 -19.43
CA VAL A 426 -3.98 -5.12 -19.16
C VAL A 426 -2.82 -4.13 -19.08
N LEU A 427 -1.78 -4.43 -18.30
CA LEU A 427 -0.59 -3.59 -18.18
C LEU A 427 0.13 -3.42 -19.53
N ASP A 428 0.29 -4.47 -20.34
CA ASP A 428 0.88 -4.33 -21.68
C ASP A 428 0.07 -3.35 -22.54
N ARG A 429 -1.25 -3.48 -22.58
CA ARG A 429 -2.12 -2.56 -23.32
C ARG A 429 -2.00 -1.13 -22.83
N PHE A 430 -2.07 -0.95 -21.51
CA PHE A 430 -1.94 0.34 -20.86
C PHE A 430 -0.61 1.01 -21.22
N LEU A 431 0.52 0.31 -21.03
CA LEU A 431 1.87 0.82 -21.28
C LEU A 431 2.16 1.10 -22.78
N ARG A 432 1.35 0.53 -23.69
CA ARG A 432 1.42 0.83 -25.13
C ARG A 432 0.55 2.01 -25.55
N SER A 433 -0.30 2.53 -24.67
CA SER A 433 -1.24 3.63 -24.97
C SER A 433 -1.08 4.87 -24.10
N CYS A 434 -0.55 4.72 -22.87
CA CYS A 434 -0.42 5.78 -21.86
C CYS A 434 0.53 6.90 -22.27
#